data_AF-A0A815UW03-F1
#
_entry.id   AF-A0A815UW03-F1
#
_cell.length_a   1.000
_cell.length_b   1.000
_cell.length_c   1.000
_cell.angle_alpha   90.00
_cell.angle_beta   90.00
_cell.angle_gamma   90.00
#
_symmetry.space_group_name_H-M   'P 1'
#
loop_
_entity.id
_entity.type
_entity.pdbx_description
1 polymer ?
#
loop_
_entity_poly.entity_id
_entity_poly.type
_entity_poly.pdbx_seq_one_letter_code
_entity_poly.pdbx_strand_id
1 'polypeptide(L)'
;LILFLSLKTLRENSCSLYLMIMPWFNIGQLLTGNLSRIINVGYNIDWTHNSLFYCKIKSYCIQVCTLASYECLCFATIDQYLATSSRYQLQ
;
A
#
# COMPACT_ATOMS: atom_id res chain seq x y z
N LEU A 1 14.54 1.32 3.00
CA LEU A 1 13.91 1.18 4.34
C LEU A 1 14.81 1.73 5.44
N ILE A 2 16.00 1.15 5.68
CA ILE A 2 16.92 1.61 6.74
C ILE A 2 17.35 3.08 6.59
N LEU A 3 17.68 3.52 5.36
CA LEU A 3 18.02 4.92 5.08
C LEU A 3 16.87 5.90 5.40
N PHE A 4 15.60 5.49 5.27
CA PHE A 4 14.45 6.36 5.49
C PHE A 4 14.00 6.38 6.96
N LEU A 5 14.13 5.26 7.68
CA LEU A 5 13.98 5.18 9.13
C LEU A 5 15.06 5.99 9.87
N SER A 6 16.24 6.17 9.27
CA SER A 6 17.35 6.94 9.82
C SER A 6 17.21 8.46 9.67
N LEU A 7 16.31 8.97 8.82
CA LEU A 7 16.07 10.41 8.72
C LEU A 7 15.21 10.88 9.91
N LYS A 8 15.83 11.61 10.83
CA LYS A 8 15.19 12.20 12.03
C LYS A 8 13.93 13.03 11.69
N THR A 9 13.91 13.66 10.52
CA THR A 9 12.79 14.46 9.97
C THR A 9 11.54 13.62 9.66
N LEU A 10 11.69 12.33 9.35
CA LEU A 10 10.57 11.40 9.12
C LEU A 10 10.00 10.82 10.42
N ARG A 11 10.77 10.87 11.52
CA ARG A 11 10.33 10.43 12.86
C ARG A 11 9.44 11.45 13.56
N GLU A 12 9.54 12.73 13.20
CA GLU A 12 8.67 13.80 13.72
C GLU A 12 7.32 13.88 13.01
N ASN A 13 7.20 13.34 11.80
CA ASN A 13 5.99 13.44 10.99
C ASN A 13 5.50 12.05 10.55
N SER A 14 4.82 11.37 11.47
CA SER A 14 4.30 10.01 11.31
C SER A 14 3.40 9.87 10.07
N CYS A 15 2.63 10.91 9.72
CA CYS A 15 1.84 10.99 8.49
C CYS A 15 2.65 10.71 7.21
N SER A 16 3.86 11.24 7.12
CA SER A 16 4.74 11.05 5.95
C SER A 16 5.16 9.59 5.76
N LEU A 17 5.32 8.83 6.86
CA LEU A 17 5.65 7.41 6.81
C LEU A 17 4.49 6.57 6.24
N TYR A 18 3.25 6.83 6.66
CA TYR A 18 2.07 6.14 6.12
C TYR A 18 1.88 6.42 4.63
N LEU A 19 2.06 7.68 4.21
CA LEU A 19 2.00 8.07 2.80
C LEU A 19 3.14 7.49 1.96
N MET A 20 4.32 7.23 2.55
CA MET A 20 5.42 6.56 1.86
C MET A 20 5.22 5.05 1.72
N ILE A 21 4.52 4.40 2.66
CA ILE A 21 4.25 2.97 2.63
C ILE A 21 3.12 2.63 1.64
N MET A 22 2.10 3.49 1.51
CA MET A 22 0.96 3.30 0.61
C MET A 22 1.33 3.00 -0.87
N PRO A 23 2.29 3.70 -1.50
CA PRO A 23 2.77 3.37 -2.85
C PRO A 23 3.31 1.95 -3.00
N TRP A 24 3.91 1.36 -1.96
CA TRP A 24 4.44 0.00 -2.02
C TRP A 24 3.34 -1.03 -2.16
N PHE A 25 2.25 -0.88 -1.41
CA PHE A 25 1.07 -1.73 -1.54
C PHE A 25 0.42 -1.57 -2.92
N ASN A 26 0.34 -0.34 -3.41
CA ASN A 26 -0.20 -0.06 -4.74
C ASN A 26 0.68 -0.67 -5.86
N ILE A 27 2.01 -0.61 -5.75
CA ILE A 27 2.94 -1.26 -6.69
C ILE A 27 2.77 -2.79 -6.65
N GLY A 28 2.66 -3.37 -5.45
CA GLY A 28 2.42 -4.81 -5.29
C GLY A 28 1.11 -5.26 -5.94
N GLN A 29 0.04 -4.49 -5.78
CA GLN A 29 -1.25 -4.72 -6.43
C GLN A 29 -1.13 -4.62 -7.96
N LEU A 30 -0.42 -3.60 -8.45
CA LEU A 30 -0.25 -3.35 -9.88
C LEU A 30 0.60 -4.44 -10.55
N LEU A 31 1.67 -4.90 -9.91
CA LEU A 31 2.47 -6.03 -10.37
C LEU A 31 1.64 -7.31 -10.44
N THR A 32 0.91 -7.63 -9.37
CA THR A 32 0.09 -8.86 -9.30
C THR A 32 -1.00 -8.88 -10.38
N GLY A 33 -1.65 -7.73 -10.64
CA GLY A 33 -2.64 -7.58 -11.70
C GLY A 33 -2.03 -7.70 -13.10
N ASN A 34 -0.92 -7.01 -13.36
CA ASN A 34 -0.29 -6.98 -14.68
C ASN A 34 0.41 -8.29 -15.03
N LEU A 35 1.05 -8.98 -14.08
CA LEU A 35 1.67 -10.29 -14.32
C LEU A 35 0.65 -11.30 -14.82
N SER A 36 -0.53 -11.37 -14.19
CA SER A 36 -1.63 -12.23 -14.66
C SER A 36 -2.03 -11.90 -16.10
N ARG A 37 -2.10 -10.62 -16.44
CA ARG A 37 -2.54 -10.17 -17.77
C ARG A 37 -1.48 -10.41 -18.84
N ILE A 38 -0.21 -10.18 -18.54
CA ILE A 38 0.92 -10.43 -19.47
C ILE A 38 1.00 -11.92 -19.79
N ILE A 39 0.82 -12.79 -18.79
CA ILE A 39 0.87 -14.24 -19.01
C ILE A 39 -0.32 -14.72 -19.85
N ASN A 40 -1.54 -14.24 -19.55
CA ASN A 40 -2.70 -14.59 -20.35
C ASN A 40 -2.58 -14.07 -21.79
N VAL A 41 -2.36 -12.76 -21.99
CA VAL A 41 -2.32 -12.18 -23.35
C VAL A 41 -1.08 -12.59 -24.14
N GLY A 42 0.08 -12.68 -23.48
CA GLY A 42 1.36 -12.94 -24.15
C GLY A 42 1.65 -14.42 -24.41
N TYR A 43 1.13 -15.32 -23.57
CA TYR A 43 1.41 -16.75 -23.65
C TYR A 43 0.15 -17.63 -23.80
N ASN A 44 -1.06 -17.04 -23.74
CA ASN A 44 -2.34 -17.75 -23.78
C ASN A 44 -2.49 -18.81 -22.67
N ILE A 45 -1.79 -18.60 -21.54
CA ILE A 45 -1.84 -19.50 -20.37
C ILE A 45 -2.67 -18.85 -19.28
N ASP A 46 -3.85 -19.41 -19.01
CA ASP A 46 -4.69 -18.98 -17.90
C ASP A 46 -4.24 -19.60 -16.57
N TRP A 47 -3.26 -18.99 -15.91
CA TRP A 47 -2.83 -19.39 -14.55
C TRP A 47 -3.97 -19.38 -13.55
N THR A 48 -4.93 -18.47 -13.74
CA THR A 48 -6.14 -18.37 -12.93
C THR A 48 -7.06 -19.58 -13.07
N HIS A 49 -7.10 -20.19 -14.27
CA HIS A 49 -7.87 -21.41 -14.52
C HIS A 49 -7.08 -22.67 -14.15
N ASN A 50 -5.77 -22.65 -14.39
CA ASN A 50 -4.90 -23.79 -14.18
C ASN A 50 -4.58 -24.06 -12.69
N SER A 51 -4.66 -23.03 -11.85
CA SER A 51 -4.38 -23.15 -10.42
C SER A 51 -5.37 -22.37 -9.56
N LEU A 52 -6.27 -23.09 -8.88
CA LEU A 52 -7.16 -22.54 -7.85
C LEU A 52 -6.39 -21.83 -6.72
N PHE A 53 -5.19 -22.33 -6.40
CA PHE A 53 -4.33 -21.73 -5.39
C PHE A 53 -3.85 -20.33 -5.81
N TYR A 54 -3.38 -20.19 -7.05
CA TYR A 54 -2.97 -18.89 -7.60
C TYR A 54 -4.15 -17.91 -7.67
N CYS A 55 -5.32 -18.37 -8.10
CA CYS A 55 -6.53 -17.54 -8.13
C CYS A 55 -6.91 -16.99 -6.75
N LYS A 56 -6.87 -17.83 -5.70
CA LYS A 56 -7.17 -17.41 -4.32
C LYS A 56 -6.13 -16.45 -3.77
N ILE A 57 -4.84 -16.75 -3.93
CA ILE A 57 -3.75 -15.87 -3.44
C ILE A 57 -3.78 -14.52 -4.12
N LYS A 58 -4.00 -14.48 -5.44
CA LYS A 58 -4.14 -13.24 -6.18
C LYS A 58 -5.25 -12.36 -5.60
N SER A 59 -6.44 -12.93 -5.40
CA SER A 59 -7.59 -12.20 -4.86
C SER A 59 -7.30 -11.70 -3.44
N TYR A 60 -6.75 -12.56 -2.60
CA TYR A 60 -6.34 -12.21 -1.23
C TYR A 60 -5.31 -11.07 -1.21
N CYS A 61 -4.26 -11.16 -2.02
CA CYS A 61 -3.22 -10.15 -2.09
C CYS A 61 -3.76 -8.80 -2.55
N ILE A 62 -4.64 -8.78 -3.55
CA ILE A 62 -5.30 -7.55 -4.01
C ILE A 62 -6.14 -6.92 -2.88
N GLN A 63 -6.93 -7.73 -2.17
CA GLN A 63 -7.77 -7.24 -1.07
C GLN A 63 -6.92 -6.69 0.08
N VAL A 64 -5.89 -7.42 0.50
CA VAL A 64 -5.00 -6.99 1.59
C VAL A 64 -4.25 -5.70 1.23
N CYS A 65 -3.69 -5.60 0.01
CA CYS A 65 -3.03 -4.37 -0.44
C CYS A 65 -3.99 -3.18 -0.48
N THR A 66 -5.23 -3.40 -0.92
CA THR A 66 -6.26 -2.35 -0.97
C THR A 66 -6.62 -1.87 0.43
N LEU A 67 -6.90 -2.79 1.35
CA LEU A 67 -7.19 -2.49 2.75
C LEU A 67 -6.03 -1.76 3.44
N ALA A 68 -4.80 -2.25 3.27
CA ALA A 68 -3.61 -1.62 3.84
C ALA A 68 -3.40 -0.19 3.31
N SER A 69 -3.65 0.05 2.02
CA SER A 69 -3.61 1.41 1.45
C SER A 69 -4.65 2.34 2.09
N TYR A 70 -5.88 1.86 2.33
CA TYR A 70 -6.91 2.63 3.01
C TYR A 70 -6.57 2.90 4.48
N GLU A 71 -6.07 1.90 5.21
CA GLU A 71 -5.63 2.05 6.60
C GLU A 71 -4.52 3.10 6.72
N CYS A 72 -3.50 3.04 5.84
CA CYS A 72 -2.45 4.05 5.77
C CYS A 72 -3.02 5.46 5.56
N LEU A 73 -4.00 5.61 4.66
CA LEU A 73 -4.62 6.90 4.38
C LEU A 73 -5.43 7.43 5.59
N CYS A 74 -6.19 6.57 6.25
CA CYS A 74 -6.92 6.91 7.46
C CYS A 74 -5.97 7.34 8.58
N PHE A 75 -4.90 6.58 8.83
CA PHE A 75 -3.91 6.94 9.85
C PHE A 75 -3.17 8.23 9.52
N ALA A 76 -2.80 8.45 8.25
CA ALA A 76 -2.22 9.71 7.82
C ALA A 76 -3.15 10.91 8.08
N THR A 77 -4.45 10.74 7.83
CA THR A 77 -5.45 11.80 8.03
C THR A 77 -5.68 12.09 9.51
N ILE A 78 -5.76 11.05 10.36
CA ILE A 78 -5.91 11.20 11.82
C ILE A 78 -4.68 11.90 12.40
N ASP A 79 -3.47 11.46 12.00
CA ASP A 79 -2.21 12.05 12.45
C ASP A 79 -2.13 13.54 12.08
N GLN A 80 -2.50 13.87 10.83
CA GLN A 80 -2.52 15.25 10.36
C GLN A 80 -3.60 16.11 11.05
N TYR A 81 -4.76 15.52 11.37
CA TYR A 81 -5.82 16.21 12.12
C TYR A 81 -5.36 16.57 13.53
N LEU A 82 -4.79 15.60 14.27
CA LEU A 82 -4.27 15.81 15.63
C LEU A 82 -3.11 16.81 15.66
N ALA A 83 -2.20 16.74 14.67
CA ALA A 83 -1.10 17.69 14.55
C ALA A 83 -1.60 19.13 14.29
N THR A 84 -2.62 19.29 13.46
CA THR A 84 -3.19 20.62 13.14
C THR A 84 -4.02 21.18 14.29
N SER A 85 -4.82 20.34 14.98
CA SER A 85 -5.66 20.79 16.10
C SER A 85 -4.83 21.16 17.34
N SER A 86 -3.76 20.41 17.65
CA SER A 86 -2.90 20.75 18.79
C SER A 86 -2.14 22.07 18.57
N ARG A 87 -1.80 22.37 17.32
CA ARG A 87 -1.11 23.62 16.96
C ARG A 87 -2.00 24.85 17.14
N TYR A 88 -3.31 24.71 16.93
CA TYR A 88 -4.28 25.79 17.12
C TYR A 88 -4.61 26.05 18.60
N GLN A 89 -4.42 25.06 19.49
CA GLN A 89 -4.61 25.23 20.94
C GLN A 89 -3.40 25.86 21.66
N LEU A 90 -2.25 25.94 21.00
CA LEU A 90 -0.99 26.48 21.54
C LEU A 90 -0.63 27.88 21.00
N GLN A 91 -1.50 28.50 20.22
CA GLN A 91 -1.43 29.91 19.80
C GLN A 91 -2.46 30.74 20.58
#